data_AF-A0A959QUJ1-F1
#
_entry.id   AF-A0A959QUJ1-F1
#
_cell.length_a   1.000
_cell.length_b   1.000
_cell.length_c   1.000
_cell.angle_alpha   90.00
_cell.angle_beta   90.00
_cell.angle_gamma   90.00
#
_symmetry.space_group_name_H-M   'P 1'
#
loop_
_entity.id
_entity.type
_entity.pdbx_description
1 polymer ?
#
loop_
_entity_poly.entity_id
_entity_poly.type
_entity_poly.pdbx_seq_one_letter_code
_entity_poly.pdbx_strand_id
1 'polypeptide(L)'
;MVNEIQYAPTSPEPEWIELYNITDNDIIFEKFTVADYATTTDPITLEIPAYGFIVITEKKSELLKIYDIDSSLVIESDLPTFNNTDDLVLIANNGKMIDSVKYNSKWGIKGNSLERRRYFEFENDSTNWGASEVSGTPTKINSIAAYYDLEIIDATLVPAGFRIILENKGNITSLQGRIDLEINDNLVTFYQIDSIAAFSDKEIILDQTIIGYTPKIKDKLRFIVKTNEDINIHNDDFTIFVPNTTSRGDVLINEIMYNVDDDHFEFIELYNNSAVDVQISNWSIADELDIKNNRFNQIITNINLKPGNYAVIVCDDAIYNLVDESSNDKILFTKKKFSLNNSSDIINLYNENKELIDSVAYLDSWHEDYLSSTKNISLEKVRPSLLSSEASNWKTCTNENGYTILASNSYNNNLSSKNEISVVPNPFSPTSSTKPYILIEYKLPFDNALIDCNIYYPNGNIAFNLTKSKFVSGEGTLTWNGRSLDSNVLPVGPYVVMIEATDQYSGESKTLKTVIVLAQ
;
A
#
# COMPACT_ATOMS: atom_id res chain seq x y z
N MET A 1 27.53 -18.71 -8.89
CA MET A 1 28.93 -18.96 -8.43
C MET A 1 28.91 -19.64 -7.08
N VAL A 2 29.97 -20.34 -6.68
CA VAL A 2 30.03 -20.95 -5.33
C VAL A 2 30.24 -19.85 -4.30
N ASN A 3 29.32 -19.68 -3.36
CA ASN A 3 29.36 -18.58 -2.39
C ASN A 3 29.85 -19.00 -1.00
N GLU A 4 29.40 -20.16 -0.54
CA GLU A 4 29.66 -20.65 0.81
C GLU A 4 29.73 -22.18 0.79
N ILE A 5 30.60 -22.75 1.62
CA ILE A 5 30.85 -24.20 1.69
C ILE A 5 30.91 -24.63 3.15
N GLN A 6 29.96 -25.42 3.62
CA GLN A 6 30.07 -26.11 4.90
C GLN A 6 30.70 -27.50 4.67
N TYR A 7 32.03 -27.54 4.74
CA TYR A 7 32.83 -28.75 4.49
C TYR A 7 33.23 -29.52 5.75
N ALA A 8 33.02 -28.94 6.94
CA ALA A 8 33.44 -29.53 8.21
C ALA A 8 32.43 -29.28 9.34
N PRO A 9 31.15 -29.65 9.14
CA PRO A 9 30.09 -29.36 10.10
C PRO A 9 30.28 -30.09 11.44
N THR A 10 29.62 -29.58 12.48
CA THR A 10 29.46 -30.31 13.74
C THR A 10 28.10 -31.01 13.76
N SER A 11 28.08 -32.32 14.00
CA SER A 11 26.83 -33.10 14.09
C SER A 11 25.81 -32.42 15.02
N PRO A 12 24.53 -32.27 14.61
CA PRO A 12 23.88 -32.95 13.48
C PRO A 12 23.90 -32.18 12.14
N GLU A 13 24.63 -31.07 12.02
CA GLU A 13 24.66 -30.27 10.79
C GLU A 13 25.19 -31.09 9.60
N PRO A 14 24.50 -31.05 8.43
CA PRO A 14 25.00 -31.69 7.23
C PRO A 14 26.03 -30.83 6.50
N GLU A 15 26.73 -31.44 5.55
CA GLU A 15 27.51 -30.67 4.56
C GLU A 15 26.55 -30.01 3.56
N TRP A 16 26.95 -28.85 3.07
CA TRP A 16 26.18 -28.09 2.09
C TRP A 16 27.07 -27.12 1.34
N ILE A 17 26.62 -26.73 0.15
CA ILE A 17 27.17 -25.59 -0.59
C ILE A 17 26.06 -24.59 -0.87
N GLU A 18 26.44 -23.33 -0.93
CA GLU A 18 25.58 -22.27 -1.41
C GLU A 18 26.10 -21.70 -2.72
N LEU A 19 25.17 -21.33 -3.58
CA LEU A 19 25.45 -20.58 -4.79
C LEU A 19 24.82 -19.20 -4.70
N TYR A 20 25.54 -18.21 -5.21
CA TYR A 20 25.03 -16.85 -5.40
C TYR A 20 24.90 -16.53 -6.89
N ASN A 21 23.77 -15.95 -7.29
CA ASN A 21 23.55 -15.42 -8.63
C ASN A 21 23.96 -13.95 -8.69
N ILE A 22 25.11 -13.65 -9.27
CA ILE A 22 25.63 -12.26 -9.40
C ILE A 22 25.00 -11.47 -10.56
N THR A 23 23.95 -11.98 -11.20
CA THR A 23 23.34 -11.37 -12.39
C THR A 23 21.95 -10.82 -12.07
N ASP A 24 21.52 -9.89 -12.92
CA ASP A 24 20.22 -9.21 -12.89
C ASP A 24 19.07 -10.03 -13.49
N ASN A 25 19.29 -11.33 -13.73
CA ASN A 25 18.30 -12.24 -14.26
C ASN A 25 18.27 -13.53 -13.45
N ASP A 26 17.08 -14.11 -13.31
CA ASP A 26 16.94 -15.46 -12.75
C ASP A 26 17.70 -16.46 -13.63
N ILE A 27 18.45 -17.36 -12.99
CA ILE A 27 19.23 -18.38 -13.68
C ILE A 27 18.59 -19.74 -13.44
N ILE A 28 18.17 -20.39 -14.52
CA ILE A 28 17.68 -21.76 -14.50
C ILE A 28 18.76 -22.69 -15.07
N PHE A 29 19.15 -23.69 -14.29
CA PHE A 29 20.01 -24.77 -14.73
C PHE A 29 19.21 -26.08 -14.81
N GLU A 30 19.20 -26.73 -15.97
CA GLU A 30 18.45 -27.98 -16.18
C GLU A 30 19.25 -29.24 -15.80
N LYS A 31 20.59 -29.19 -15.94
CA LYS A 31 21.51 -30.31 -15.68
C LYS A 31 22.70 -29.82 -14.87
N PHE A 32 22.40 -29.24 -13.72
CA PHE A 32 23.39 -28.77 -12.77
C PHE A 32 24.02 -29.96 -12.05
N THR A 33 25.34 -29.94 -11.88
CA THR A 33 26.07 -30.98 -11.13
C THR A 33 27.11 -30.33 -10.22
N VAL A 34 27.30 -30.93 -9.05
CA VAL A 34 28.42 -30.63 -8.14
C VAL A 34 29.43 -31.77 -8.20
N ALA A 35 30.72 -31.46 -8.25
CA ALA A 35 31.79 -32.44 -8.24
C ALA A 35 32.89 -32.07 -7.27
N ASP A 36 33.55 -33.08 -6.72
CA ASP A 36 34.81 -32.97 -6.00
C ASP A 36 35.92 -33.68 -6.80
N TYR A 37 37.03 -34.06 -6.14
CA TYR A 37 38.08 -34.84 -6.81
C TYR A 37 37.70 -36.29 -7.12
N ALA A 38 36.67 -36.85 -6.49
CA ALA A 38 36.35 -38.27 -6.48
C ALA A 38 35.02 -38.60 -7.19
N THR A 39 33.98 -37.80 -6.98
CA THR A 39 32.61 -38.06 -7.44
C THR A 39 31.98 -36.80 -8.04
N THR A 40 30.85 -37.02 -8.71
CA THR A 40 29.99 -35.98 -9.26
C THR A 40 28.55 -36.40 -8.98
N THR A 41 27.71 -35.46 -8.57
CA THR A 41 26.29 -35.70 -8.31
C THR A 41 25.55 -36.15 -9.56
N ASP A 42 24.39 -36.76 -9.38
CA ASP A 42 23.40 -36.82 -10.45
C ASP A 42 22.99 -35.39 -10.89
N PRO A 43 22.65 -35.17 -12.18
CA PRO A 43 22.22 -33.86 -12.64
C PRO A 43 20.87 -33.46 -12.03
N ILE A 44 20.81 -32.25 -11.46
CA ILE A 44 19.60 -31.66 -10.89
C ILE A 44 19.16 -30.42 -11.67
N THR A 45 17.88 -30.10 -11.56
CA THR A 45 17.36 -28.80 -12.00
C THR A 45 17.28 -27.87 -10.81
N LEU A 46 17.74 -26.63 -10.98
CA LEU A 46 17.62 -25.59 -9.96
C LEU A 46 17.42 -24.22 -10.61
N GLU A 47 16.80 -23.32 -9.86
CA GLU A 47 16.55 -21.93 -10.24
C GLU A 47 17.11 -21.03 -9.14
N ILE A 48 17.94 -20.06 -9.53
CA ILE A 48 18.51 -19.08 -8.61
C ILE A 48 17.96 -17.71 -9.00
N PRO A 49 17.20 -17.03 -8.14
CA PRO A 49 16.70 -15.68 -8.41
C PRO A 49 17.86 -14.71 -8.73
N ALA A 50 17.60 -13.66 -9.50
CA ALA A 50 18.53 -12.56 -9.71
C ALA A 50 19.05 -12.04 -8.35
N TYR A 51 20.36 -11.88 -8.20
CA TYR A 51 21.00 -11.51 -6.91
C TYR A 51 20.57 -12.38 -5.71
N GLY A 52 20.08 -13.60 -5.98
CA GLY A 52 19.60 -14.55 -5.00
C GLY A 52 20.61 -15.64 -4.64
N PHE A 53 20.30 -16.36 -3.58
CA PHE A 53 21.08 -17.48 -3.05
C PHE A 53 20.29 -18.78 -3.17
N ILE A 54 20.99 -19.90 -3.37
CA ILE A 54 20.40 -21.24 -3.25
C ILE A 54 21.37 -22.18 -2.54
N VAL A 55 20.83 -23.02 -1.66
CA VAL A 55 21.61 -24.01 -0.90
C VAL A 55 21.35 -25.40 -1.46
N ILE A 56 22.41 -26.19 -1.58
CA ILE A 56 22.35 -27.61 -1.95
C ILE A 56 22.90 -28.41 -0.77
N THR A 57 22.21 -29.47 -0.36
CA THR A 57 22.62 -30.34 0.76
C THR A 57 22.08 -31.76 0.59
N GLU A 58 22.70 -32.76 1.21
CA GLU A 58 22.15 -34.13 1.26
C GLU A 58 21.00 -34.28 2.26
N LYS A 59 20.88 -33.39 3.25
CA LYS A 59 19.92 -33.53 4.36
C LYS A 59 19.19 -32.23 4.63
N LYS A 60 18.34 -31.83 3.67
CA LYS A 60 17.53 -30.60 3.75
C LYS A 60 16.77 -30.49 5.06
N SER A 61 16.15 -31.58 5.50
CA SER A 61 15.37 -31.62 6.74
C SER A 61 16.20 -31.43 8.02
N GLU A 62 17.50 -31.75 8.04
CA GLU A 62 18.39 -31.42 9.17
C GLU A 62 18.88 -29.98 9.08
N LEU A 63 19.20 -29.49 7.88
CA LEU A 63 19.61 -28.10 7.66
C LEU A 63 18.53 -27.11 8.11
N LEU A 64 17.27 -27.35 7.72
CA LEU A 64 16.12 -26.50 8.07
C LEU A 64 15.76 -26.51 9.58
N LYS A 65 16.30 -27.44 10.37
CA LYS A 65 16.17 -27.40 11.85
C LYS A 65 17.21 -26.51 12.51
N ILE A 66 18.32 -26.25 11.82
CA ILE A 66 19.47 -25.51 12.34
C ILE A 66 19.36 -24.05 11.92
N TYR A 67 18.97 -23.82 10.66
CA TYR A 67 18.87 -22.51 10.07
C TYR A 67 17.43 -22.19 9.68
N ASP A 68 17.01 -20.97 9.97
CA ASP A 68 15.74 -20.40 9.51
C ASP A 68 15.88 -19.95 8.06
N ILE A 69 15.52 -20.83 7.13
CA ILE A 69 15.67 -20.69 5.68
C ILE A 69 14.33 -21.03 5.02
N ASP A 70 13.95 -20.28 3.97
CA ASP A 70 12.88 -20.72 3.10
C ASP A 70 13.24 -22.06 2.44
N SER A 71 12.45 -23.08 2.72
CA SER A 71 12.58 -24.42 2.13
C SER A 71 12.62 -24.39 0.61
N SER A 72 12.03 -23.39 -0.07
CA SER A 72 12.10 -23.24 -1.53
C SER A 72 13.52 -23.01 -2.06
N LEU A 73 14.39 -22.40 -1.24
CA LEU A 73 15.79 -22.07 -1.58
C LEU A 73 16.78 -23.19 -1.21
N VAL A 74 16.29 -24.35 -0.76
CA VAL A 74 17.13 -25.50 -0.39
C VAL A 74 16.82 -26.70 -1.28
N ILE A 75 17.81 -27.17 -2.02
CA ILE A 75 17.73 -28.34 -2.88
C ILE A 75 18.39 -29.53 -2.19
N GLU A 76 17.65 -30.64 -2.08
CA GLU A 76 18.19 -31.90 -1.59
C GLU A 76 18.81 -32.68 -2.76
N SER A 77 20.12 -32.97 -2.68
CA SER A 77 20.87 -33.70 -3.70
C SER A 77 21.98 -34.52 -3.06
N ASP A 78 22.43 -35.58 -3.76
CA ASP A 78 23.54 -36.48 -3.42
C ASP A 78 24.93 -35.82 -3.51
N LEU A 79 25.17 -34.76 -2.75
CA LEU A 79 26.45 -34.04 -2.77
C LEU A 79 27.65 -34.97 -2.51
N PRO A 80 28.82 -34.69 -3.12
CA PRO A 80 30.05 -35.33 -2.71
C PRO A 80 30.33 -35.11 -1.21
N THR A 81 30.92 -36.11 -0.56
CA THR A 81 31.39 -35.95 0.83
C THR A 81 32.65 -35.12 0.84
N PHE A 82 32.56 -33.89 1.34
CA PHE A 82 33.64 -32.93 1.30
C PHE A 82 34.76 -33.26 2.28
N ASN A 83 36.00 -33.23 1.80
CA ASN A 83 37.15 -33.52 2.65
C ASN A 83 37.42 -32.38 3.64
N ASN A 84 37.59 -32.75 4.90
CA ASN A 84 37.87 -31.83 6.02
C ASN A 84 39.25 -31.15 5.99
N THR A 85 40.13 -31.47 5.02
CA THR A 85 41.52 -30.94 4.95
C THR A 85 41.74 -30.08 3.72
N ASP A 86 41.50 -30.61 2.54
CA ASP A 86 41.45 -29.87 1.28
C ASP A 86 40.55 -30.62 0.32
N ASP A 87 39.88 -29.89 -0.55
CA ASP A 87 39.05 -30.48 -1.60
C ASP A 87 38.80 -29.50 -2.74
N LEU A 88 38.06 -29.98 -3.73
CA LEU A 88 37.50 -29.21 -4.83
C LEU A 88 35.98 -29.18 -4.68
N VAL A 89 35.38 -28.01 -4.88
CA VAL A 89 33.97 -27.88 -5.25
C VAL A 89 33.95 -27.34 -6.66
N LEU A 90 33.50 -28.14 -7.62
CA LEU A 90 33.32 -27.75 -9.02
C LEU A 90 31.84 -27.82 -9.35
N ILE A 91 31.32 -26.73 -9.92
CA ILE A 91 29.94 -26.68 -10.40
C ILE A 91 29.91 -26.60 -11.92
N ALA A 92 29.00 -27.34 -12.53
CA ALA A 92 28.83 -27.39 -13.96
C ALA A 92 27.35 -27.45 -14.36
N ASN A 93 27.04 -26.98 -15.56
CA ASN A 93 25.72 -27.18 -16.17
C ASN A 93 25.92 -27.78 -17.56
N ASN A 94 25.15 -28.82 -17.88
CA ASN A 94 25.30 -29.56 -19.15
C ASN A 94 26.75 -30.04 -19.40
N GLY A 95 27.47 -30.40 -18.33
CA GLY A 95 28.87 -30.84 -18.38
C GLY A 95 29.89 -29.73 -18.65
N LYS A 96 29.46 -28.46 -18.77
CA LYS A 96 30.36 -27.32 -18.88
C LYS A 96 30.56 -26.68 -17.49
N MET A 97 31.81 -26.57 -17.07
CA MET A 97 32.18 -25.91 -15.82
C MET A 97 31.68 -24.46 -15.80
N ILE A 98 31.04 -24.08 -14.69
CA ILE A 98 30.58 -22.73 -14.38
C ILE A 98 31.58 -22.03 -13.46
N ASP A 99 31.92 -22.68 -12.36
CA ASP A 99 32.80 -22.15 -11.32
C ASP A 99 33.48 -23.32 -10.57
N SER A 100 34.58 -23.03 -9.87
CA SER A 100 35.25 -24.01 -9.03
C SER A 100 36.03 -23.35 -7.91
N VAL A 101 35.99 -23.94 -6.72
CA VAL A 101 36.73 -23.50 -5.53
C VAL A 101 37.58 -24.66 -5.04
N LYS A 102 38.88 -24.40 -4.85
CA LYS A 102 39.79 -25.39 -4.27
C LYS A 102 40.16 -24.89 -2.89
N TYR A 103 39.49 -25.41 -1.87
CA TYR A 103 39.69 -24.92 -0.51
C TYR A 103 40.73 -25.74 0.24
N ASN A 104 41.25 -25.14 1.32
CA ASN A 104 42.06 -25.81 2.32
C ASN A 104 41.52 -25.44 3.71
N SER A 105 41.56 -26.38 4.65
CA SER A 105 41.01 -26.20 5.99
C SER A 105 41.67 -25.10 6.80
N LYS A 106 42.84 -24.62 6.38
CA LYS A 106 43.49 -23.41 6.95
C LYS A 106 42.76 -22.11 6.63
N TRP A 107 41.85 -22.10 5.65
CA TRP A 107 41.00 -20.94 5.34
C TRP A 107 39.82 -20.84 6.31
N GLY A 108 39.39 -21.97 6.86
CA GLY A 108 38.20 -22.11 7.70
C GLY A 108 38.49 -22.45 9.16
N ILE A 109 37.41 -22.64 9.92
CA ILE A 109 37.41 -23.16 11.29
C ILE A 109 36.38 -24.29 11.32
N LYS A 110 36.70 -25.44 11.90
CA LYS A 110 35.76 -26.55 12.00
C LYS A 110 34.45 -26.13 12.70
N GLY A 111 33.32 -26.50 12.12
CA GLY A 111 31.98 -26.11 12.57
C GLY A 111 31.47 -24.81 11.96
N ASN A 112 32.36 -24.01 11.36
CA ASN A 112 31.98 -22.81 10.64
C ASN A 112 32.14 -23.07 9.14
N SER A 113 31.18 -22.61 8.36
CA SER A 113 31.27 -22.62 6.91
C SER A 113 32.43 -21.75 6.42
N LEU A 114 32.86 -22.03 5.19
CA LEU A 114 33.82 -21.23 4.45
C LEU A 114 33.06 -20.28 3.52
N GLU A 115 33.18 -18.99 3.75
CA GLU A 115 32.45 -17.92 3.07
C GLU A 115 33.33 -17.17 2.08
N ARG A 116 32.74 -16.71 0.97
CA ARG A 116 33.36 -15.76 0.04
C ARG A 116 33.28 -14.33 0.60
N ARG A 117 34.37 -13.57 0.50
CA ARG A 117 34.45 -12.18 0.98
C ARG A 117 33.94 -11.17 -0.04
N ARG A 118 34.34 -11.28 -1.31
CA ARG A 118 33.94 -10.37 -2.40
C ARG A 118 33.29 -11.17 -3.50
N TYR A 119 32.02 -10.87 -3.77
CA TYR A 119 31.18 -11.62 -4.70
C TYR A 119 31.64 -11.48 -6.15
N PHE A 120 32.15 -10.32 -6.54
CA PHE A 120 32.51 -10.02 -7.93
C PHE A 120 33.99 -10.29 -8.27
N GLU A 121 34.76 -10.84 -7.32
CA GLU A 121 36.12 -11.32 -7.55
C GLU A 121 36.12 -12.83 -7.81
N PHE A 122 36.51 -13.23 -9.02
CA PHE A 122 36.42 -14.62 -9.53
C PHE A 122 37.66 -15.46 -9.26
N GLU A 123 38.65 -14.91 -8.57
CA GLU A 123 39.90 -15.62 -8.33
C GLU A 123 39.69 -16.65 -7.22
N ASN A 124 40.13 -17.89 -7.47
CA ASN A 124 40.22 -18.95 -6.46
C ASN A 124 41.43 -18.68 -5.55
N ASP A 125 41.43 -17.47 -4.96
CA ASP A 125 42.43 -16.98 -4.02
C ASP A 125 41.91 -17.13 -2.59
N SER A 126 42.73 -17.75 -1.75
CA SER A 126 42.56 -17.82 -0.31
C SER A 126 42.27 -16.48 0.37
N THR A 127 42.68 -15.33 -0.18
CA THR A 127 42.39 -14.02 0.42
C THR A 127 40.93 -13.60 0.28
N ASN A 128 40.21 -14.18 -0.68
CA ASN A 128 38.79 -13.92 -0.92
C ASN A 128 37.87 -14.92 -0.19
N TRP A 129 38.42 -15.80 0.63
CA TRP A 129 37.67 -16.80 1.40
C TRP A 129 38.07 -16.78 2.88
N GLY A 130 37.16 -17.17 3.76
CA GLY A 130 37.45 -17.25 5.19
C GLY A 130 36.35 -17.96 5.96
N ALA A 131 36.64 -18.34 7.21
CA ALA A 131 35.62 -18.88 8.11
C ALA A 131 34.52 -17.83 8.34
N SER A 132 33.27 -18.27 8.30
CA SER A 132 32.13 -17.51 8.83
C SER A 132 32.40 -17.06 10.27
N GLU A 133 32.01 -15.83 10.62
CA GLU A 133 32.06 -15.29 11.99
C GLU A 133 30.98 -15.90 12.90
N VAL A 134 29.98 -16.55 12.29
CA VAL A 134 28.94 -17.38 12.93
C VAL A 134 29.08 -18.84 12.47
N SER A 135 28.06 -19.71 12.62
CA SER A 135 28.11 -21.09 12.10
C SER A 135 28.12 -21.16 10.56
N GLY A 136 27.32 -20.30 9.94
CA GLY A 136 27.22 -20.10 8.50
C GLY A 136 26.05 -19.16 8.20
N THR A 137 25.95 -18.70 6.97
CA THR A 137 24.96 -17.70 6.55
C THR A 137 24.10 -18.16 5.37
N PRO A 138 23.58 -19.40 5.37
CA PRO A 138 22.79 -19.90 4.26
C PRO A 138 21.59 -18.99 3.98
N THR A 139 21.42 -18.66 2.71
CA THR A 139 20.47 -17.73 2.08
C THR A 139 20.59 -16.28 2.50
N LYS A 140 21.73 -15.88 3.08
CA LYS A 140 21.99 -14.53 3.59
C LYS A 140 23.34 -14.02 3.08
N ILE A 141 23.57 -12.72 3.23
CA ILE A 141 24.87 -12.13 2.97
C ILE A 141 25.89 -12.74 3.94
N ASN A 142 27.06 -13.10 3.41
CA ASN A 142 28.14 -13.73 4.16
C ASN A 142 28.58 -12.82 5.31
N SER A 143 28.86 -13.42 6.46
CA SER A 143 29.29 -12.67 7.64
C SER A 143 30.60 -11.90 7.42
N ILE A 144 31.49 -12.42 6.58
CA ILE A 144 32.76 -11.75 6.22
C ILE A 144 32.67 -10.91 4.95
N ALA A 145 31.49 -10.78 4.32
CA ALA A 145 31.33 -10.11 3.03
C ALA A 145 31.84 -8.67 3.07
N ALA A 146 32.49 -8.24 1.98
CA ALA A 146 32.89 -6.87 1.71
C ALA A 146 32.14 -6.41 0.46
N TYR A 147 31.11 -5.57 0.65
CA TYR A 147 30.18 -5.17 -0.40
C TYR A 147 29.65 -3.75 -0.18
N TYR A 148 29.10 -3.17 -1.23
CA TYR A 148 28.26 -1.97 -1.16
C TYR A 148 26.87 -2.28 -1.72
N ASP A 149 25.91 -1.45 -1.32
CA ASP A 149 24.49 -1.54 -1.69
C ASP A 149 23.98 -0.10 -1.82
N LEU A 150 23.81 0.39 -3.05
CA LEU A 150 23.36 1.77 -3.28
C LEU A 150 21.83 1.84 -3.39
N GLU A 151 21.21 2.55 -2.46
CA GLU A 151 19.76 2.75 -2.46
C GLU A 151 19.37 4.20 -2.63
N ILE A 152 18.43 4.48 -3.53
CA ILE A 152 17.77 5.79 -3.55
C ILE A 152 16.69 5.80 -2.48
N ILE A 153 16.99 6.41 -1.33
CA ILE A 153 16.07 6.43 -0.17
C ILE A 153 15.04 7.57 -0.23
N ASP A 154 15.30 8.60 -1.03
CA ASP A 154 14.40 9.74 -1.24
C ASP A 154 14.68 10.43 -2.58
N ALA A 155 13.62 10.80 -3.29
CA ALA A 155 13.69 11.77 -4.37
C ALA A 155 12.50 12.73 -4.27
N THR A 156 12.77 14.03 -4.33
CA THR A 156 11.75 15.07 -4.17
C THR A 156 11.94 16.18 -5.20
N LEU A 157 10.83 16.69 -5.74
CA LEU A 157 10.83 17.88 -6.61
C LEU A 157 11.18 19.12 -5.78
N VAL A 158 12.14 19.90 -6.25
CA VAL A 158 12.53 21.19 -5.67
C VAL A 158 12.39 22.29 -6.73
N PRO A 159 12.26 23.59 -6.36
CA PRO A 159 11.97 24.67 -7.32
C PRO A 159 12.90 24.73 -8.54
N ALA A 160 14.15 24.28 -8.41
CA ALA A 160 15.16 24.31 -9.46
C ALA A 160 15.49 22.93 -10.07
N GLY A 161 14.78 21.84 -9.71
CA GLY A 161 15.09 20.49 -10.18
C GLY A 161 14.66 19.39 -9.21
N PHE A 162 15.56 18.46 -8.92
CA PHE A 162 15.32 17.35 -8.00
C PHE A 162 16.38 17.27 -6.90
N ARG A 163 15.93 16.92 -5.70
CA ARG A 163 16.80 16.50 -4.60
C ARG A 163 16.69 14.98 -4.49
N ILE A 164 17.82 14.30 -4.54
CA ILE A 164 17.92 12.84 -4.42
C ILE A 164 18.85 12.54 -3.24
N ILE A 165 18.47 11.60 -2.39
CA ILE A 165 19.35 11.04 -1.36
C ILE A 165 19.71 9.61 -1.76
N LEU A 166 20.99 9.38 -1.98
CA LEU A 166 21.56 8.07 -2.29
C LEU A 166 22.36 7.58 -1.09
N GLU A 167 22.01 6.42 -0.56
CA GLU A 167 22.67 5.80 0.60
C GLU A 167 23.48 4.59 0.17
N ASN A 168 24.70 4.45 0.67
CA ASN A 168 25.44 3.20 0.61
C ASN A 168 25.24 2.43 1.92
N LYS A 169 24.48 1.34 1.87
CA LYS A 169 24.17 0.48 3.03
C LYS A 169 25.25 -0.56 3.31
N GLY A 170 26.23 -0.73 2.42
CA GLY A 170 27.29 -1.71 2.61
C GLY A 170 28.50 -1.18 3.37
N ASN A 171 29.43 -2.10 3.63
CA ASN A 171 30.57 -1.91 4.53
C ASN A 171 31.87 -1.51 3.83
N ILE A 172 31.85 -1.36 2.50
CA ILE A 172 32.94 -0.77 1.72
C ILE A 172 32.45 0.45 0.93
N THR A 173 33.41 1.24 0.47
CA THR A 173 33.12 2.37 -0.43
C THR A 173 32.65 1.84 -1.79
N SER A 174 31.59 2.43 -2.33
CA SER A 174 31.03 2.03 -3.63
C SER A 174 31.96 2.36 -4.79
N LEU A 175 31.72 1.74 -5.94
CA LEU A 175 32.27 2.24 -7.20
C LEU A 175 31.56 3.54 -7.64
N GLN A 176 32.18 4.20 -8.62
CA GLN A 176 31.51 5.28 -9.36
C GLN A 176 30.40 4.68 -10.23
N GLY A 177 29.37 5.48 -10.49
CA GLY A 177 28.21 5.06 -11.28
C GLY A 177 27.50 6.24 -11.90
N ARG A 178 26.20 6.08 -12.15
CA ARG A 178 25.33 7.17 -12.58
C ARG A 178 23.91 6.99 -12.06
N ILE A 179 23.13 8.06 -12.07
CA ILE A 179 21.68 8.03 -11.89
C ILE A 179 21.05 8.30 -13.25
N ASP A 180 20.33 7.31 -13.77
CA ASP A 180 19.50 7.45 -14.96
C ASP A 180 18.18 8.11 -14.57
N LEU A 181 17.77 9.14 -15.30
CA LEU A 181 16.45 9.77 -15.15
C LEU A 181 15.59 9.39 -16.36
N GLU A 182 14.58 8.58 -16.09
CA GLU A 182 13.52 8.22 -17.03
C GLU A 182 12.29 9.08 -16.79
N ILE A 183 11.70 9.59 -17.87
CA ILE A 183 10.44 10.33 -17.85
C ILE A 183 9.44 9.60 -18.73
N ASN A 184 8.31 9.21 -18.13
CA ASN A 184 7.28 8.40 -18.80
C ASN A 184 7.89 7.17 -19.48
N ASP A 185 8.71 6.43 -18.73
CA ASP A 185 9.41 5.21 -19.14
C ASP A 185 10.43 5.38 -20.29
N ASN A 186 10.86 6.61 -20.56
CA ASN A 186 11.91 6.91 -21.53
C ASN A 186 13.11 7.58 -20.84
N LEU A 187 14.31 7.02 -21.03
CA LEU A 187 15.54 7.66 -20.56
C LEU A 187 15.71 9.05 -21.19
N VAL A 188 15.78 10.07 -20.34
CA VAL A 188 15.97 11.47 -20.76
C VAL A 188 17.41 11.92 -20.59
N THR A 189 18.01 11.62 -19.44
CA THR A 189 19.40 11.97 -19.14
C THR A 189 20.00 11.02 -18.10
N PHE A 190 21.30 11.16 -17.86
CA PHE A 190 21.98 10.53 -16.73
C PHE A 190 22.89 11.53 -16.02
N TYR A 191 23.10 11.32 -14.73
CA TYR A 191 24.02 12.09 -13.90
C TYR A 191 25.11 11.19 -13.34
N GLN A 192 26.37 11.51 -13.59
CA GLN A 192 27.50 10.73 -13.06
C GLN A 192 27.65 10.94 -11.56
N ILE A 193 27.84 9.85 -10.81
CA ILE A 193 28.06 9.88 -9.36
C ILE A 193 29.46 9.36 -9.02
N ASP A 194 30.14 10.07 -8.12
CA ASP A 194 31.35 9.54 -7.48
C ASP A 194 31.03 8.39 -6.52
N SER A 195 32.06 7.67 -6.10
CA SER A 195 31.97 6.68 -5.03
C SER A 195 31.38 7.26 -3.74
N ILE A 196 30.57 6.47 -3.04
CA ILE A 196 29.96 6.80 -1.76
C ILE A 196 30.60 5.93 -0.68
N ALA A 197 31.04 6.55 0.41
CA ALA A 197 31.70 5.83 1.49
C ALA A 197 30.76 4.80 2.15
N ALA A 198 31.34 3.80 2.80
CA ALA A 198 30.58 2.78 3.53
C ALA A 198 29.64 3.41 4.56
N PHE A 199 28.42 2.91 4.67
CA PHE A 199 27.41 3.36 5.63
C PHE A 199 27.20 4.89 5.64
N SER A 200 27.13 5.49 4.46
CA SER A 200 26.96 6.94 4.33
C SER A 200 25.96 7.29 3.24
N ASP A 201 25.35 8.45 3.37
CA ASP A 201 24.46 9.03 2.38
C ASP A 201 25.11 10.20 1.62
N LYS A 202 24.57 10.49 0.45
CA LYS A 202 24.94 11.63 -0.37
C LYS A 202 23.69 12.30 -0.92
N GLU A 203 23.55 13.58 -0.63
CA GLU A 203 22.56 14.43 -1.28
C GLU A 203 23.05 14.88 -2.65
N ILE A 204 22.22 14.65 -3.66
CA ILE A 204 22.48 15.02 -5.06
C ILE A 204 21.36 15.97 -5.50
N ILE A 205 21.76 17.15 -5.98
CA ILE A 205 20.84 18.13 -6.58
C ILE A 205 20.99 18.08 -8.09
N LEU A 206 19.95 17.59 -8.78
CA LEU A 206 19.86 17.62 -10.23
C LEU A 206 19.06 18.85 -10.64
N ASP A 207 19.73 19.91 -11.09
CA ASP A 207 19.03 21.09 -11.57
C ASP A 207 18.39 20.88 -12.97
N GLN A 208 17.36 21.67 -13.29
CA GLN A 208 16.64 21.59 -14.56
C GLN A 208 17.54 21.79 -15.80
N THR A 209 18.68 22.45 -15.66
CA THR A 209 19.62 22.67 -16.78
C THR A 209 20.47 21.44 -17.05
N ILE A 210 20.84 20.68 -16.01
CA ILE A 210 21.47 19.36 -16.10
C ILE A 210 20.50 18.36 -16.71
N ILE A 211 19.23 18.44 -16.33
CA ILE A 211 18.19 17.53 -16.81
C ILE A 211 17.86 17.79 -18.29
N GLY A 212 17.94 19.04 -18.73
CA GLY A 212 17.53 19.44 -20.09
C GLY A 212 16.03 19.28 -20.34
N TYR A 213 15.24 19.13 -19.27
CA TYR A 213 13.80 18.94 -19.32
C TYR A 213 13.13 19.64 -18.13
N THR A 214 12.02 20.31 -18.39
CA THR A 214 11.17 20.90 -17.36
C THR A 214 10.05 19.90 -17.02
N PRO A 215 10.01 19.36 -15.79
CA PRO A 215 8.98 18.43 -15.37
C PRO A 215 7.58 19.01 -15.59
N LYS A 216 6.72 18.24 -16.23
CA LYS A 216 5.33 18.60 -16.48
C LYS A 216 4.44 17.81 -15.57
N ILE A 217 3.34 18.43 -15.19
CA ILE A 217 2.23 17.79 -14.54
C ILE A 217 1.88 16.45 -15.23
N LYS A 218 1.68 15.39 -14.43
CA LYS A 218 1.50 13.97 -14.82
C LYS A 218 2.74 13.22 -15.28
N ASP A 219 3.91 13.86 -15.36
CA ASP A 219 5.13 13.11 -15.68
C ASP A 219 5.40 12.09 -14.57
N LYS A 220 5.63 10.84 -14.99
CA LYS A 220 6.25 9.81 -14.16
C LYS A 220 7.76 9.98 -14.28
N LEU A 221 8.42 10.27 -13.18
CA LEU A 221 9.86 10.46 -13.09
C LEU A 221 10.46 9.29 -12.33
N ARG A 222 11.30 8.49 -12.98
CA ARG A 222 11.99 7.37 -12.35
C ARG A 222 13.49 7.63 -12.34
N PHE A 223 14.08 7.59 -11.16
CA PHE A 223 15.51 7.67 -10.94
C PHE A 223 16.03 6.25 -10.74
N ILE A 224 17.10 5.87 -11.42
CA ILE A 224 17.68 4.53 -11.33
C ILE A 224 19.18 4.69 -11.12
N VAL A 225 19.71 4.30 -9.96
CA VAL A 225 21.16 4.21 -9.80
C VAL A 225 21.68 3.04 -10.64
N LYS A 226 22.78 3.27 -11.33
CA LYS A 226 23.48 2.30 -12.18
C LYS A 226 24.94 2.31 -11.80
N THR A 227 25.35 1.25 -11.11
CA THR A 227 26.75 0.95 -10.79
C THR A 227 27.00 -0.53 -11.06
N ASN A 228 28.26 -0.90 -11.27
CA ASN A 228 28.62 -2.33 -11.29
C ASN A 228 28.61 -2.86 -9.86
N GLU A 229 28.71 -4.18 -9.66
CA GLU A 229 28.98 -4.81 -8.35
C GLU A 229 28.08 -4.40 -7.18
N ASP A 230 26.92 -3.82 -7.45
CA ASP A 230 25.89 -3.60 -6.44
C ASP A 230 25.30 -4.96 -6.04
N ILE A 231 25.19 -5.20 -4.73
CA ILE A 231 24.71 -6.48 -4.23
C ILE A 231 23.19 -6.61 -4.33
N ASN A 232 22.47 -5.48 -4.40
CA ASN A 232 21.02 -5.44 -4.48
C ASN A 232 20.60 -4.39 -5.49
N ILE A 233 20.02 -4.82 -6.61
CA ILE A 233 19.53 -3.88 -7.62
C ILE A 233 18.04 -3.53 -7.46
N HIS A 234 17.35 -4.19 -6.53
CA HIS A 234 15.90 -4.04 -6.39
C HIS A 234 15.49 -2.77 -5.64
N ASN A 235 16.47 -2.12 -5.01
CA ASN A 235 16.36 -0.84 -4.32
C ASN A 235 17.10 0.30 -5.07
N ASP A 236 17.56 0.03 -6.30
CA ASP A 236 18.26 1.01 -7.14
C ASP A 236 17.32 2.08 -7.72
N ASP A 237 16.01 1.83 -7.77
CA ASP A 237 15.07 2.72 -8.43
C ASP A 237 14.06 3.38 -7.51
N PHE A 238 13.78 4.65 -7.80
CA PHE A 238 12.83 5.47 -7.08
C PHE A 238 11.96 6.25 -8.06
N THR A 239 10.64 6.11 -7.94
CA THR A 239 9.68 6.79 -8.82
C THR A 239 8.91 7.86 -8.06
N ILE A 240 8.89 9.07 -8.63
CA ILE A 240 7.96 10.14 -8.25
C ILE A 240 7.09 10.52 -9.43
N PHE A 241 5.99 11.19 -9.14
CA PHE A 241 5.15 11.79 -10.17
C PHE A 241 5.09 13.30 -9.93
N VAL A 242 4.92 14.06 -11.00
CA VAL A 242 4.69 15.50 -10.90
C VAL A 242 3.18 15.74 -10.71
N PRO A 243 2.75 16.21 -9.54
CA PRO A 243 1.34 16.26 -9.19
C PRO A 243 0.59 17.29 -10.02
N ASN A 244 -0.68 17.00 -10.31
CA ASN A 244 -1.63 18.04 -10.65
C ASN A 244 -1.77 18.98 -9.44
N THR A 245 -2.03 20.27 -9.69
CA THR A 245 -2.51 21.15 -8.62
C THR A 245 -3.80 20.57 -8.05
N THR A 246 -3.80 20.27 -6.76
CA THR A 246 -4.93 19.69 -6.04
C THR A 246 -5.56 20.74 -5.15
N SER A 247 -6.88 20.75 -5.12
CA SER A 247 -7.68 21.67 -4.31
C SER A 247 -8.50 20.89 -3.29
N ARG A 248 -8.92 21.60 -2.24
CA ARG A 248 -9.84 21.05 -1.25
C ARG A 248 -11.08 20.49 -1.93
N GLY A 249 -11.41 19.23 -1.66
CA GLY A 249 -12.55 18.53 -2.24
C GLY A 249 -12.30 17.81 -3.58
N ASP A 250 -11.09 17.85 -4.14
CA ASP A 250 -10.74 17.06 -5.32
C ASP A 250 -10.69 15.56 -5.01
N VAL A 251 -10.19 15.21 -3.83
CA VAL A 251 -10.26 13.86 -3.26
C VAL A 251 -10.98 13.96 -1.93
N LEU A 252 -11.91 13.05 -1.70
CA LEU A 252 -12.78 13.04 -0.53
C LEU A 252 -12.67 11.72 0.21
N ILE A 253 -12.71 11.76 1.53
CA ILE A 253 -12.89 10.57 2.38
C ILE A 253 -14.32 10.06 2.15
N ASN A 254 -14.48 8.78 1.83
CA ASN A 254 -15.74 8.20 1.36
C ASN A 254 -16.32 7.14 2.31
N GLU A 255 -15.46 6.36 2.96
CA GLU A 255 -15.84 5.29 3.87
C GLU A 255 -14.77 5.14 4.97
N ILE A 256 -15.19 4.79 6.19
CA ILE A 256 -14.33 4.67 7.36
C ILE A 256 -14.72 3.41 8.13
N MET A 257 -13.79 2.47 8.31
CA MET A 257 -13.92 1.35 9.22
C MET A 257 -12.98 1.57 10.39
N TYR A 258 -13.54 1.79 11.58
CA TYR A 258 -12.78 2.16 12.77
C TYR A 258 -13.00 1.23 13.97
N ASN A 259 -13.90 0.25 13.90
CA ASN A 259 -14.21 -0.65 15.01
C ASN A 259 -14.26 -2.09 14.51
N VAL A 260 -13.17 -2.83 14.74
CA VAL A 260 -12.96 -4.18 14.18
C VAL A 260 -12.69 -5.23 15.27
N ASP A 261 -12.85 -6.51 14.92
CA ASP A 261 -12.24 -7.62 15.64
C ASP A 261 -10.87 -8.00 15.05
N ASP A 262 -10.28 -9.09 15.55
CA ASP A 262 -8.94 -9.55 15.18
C ASP A 262 -8.86 -10.10 13.73
N ASP A 263 -10.00 -10.37 13.08
CA ASP A 263 -10.09 -10.90 11.71
C ASP A 263 -10.40 -9.81 10.67
N HIS A 264 -10.56 -8.55 11.11
CA HIS A 264 -10.84 -7.39 10.27
C HIS A 264 -9.81 -6.28 10.50
N PHE A 265 -9.81 -5.28 9.63
CA PHE A 265 -8.84 -4.20 9.65
C PHE A 265 -9.51 -2.83 9.56
N GLU A 266 -8.85 -1.84 10.15
CA GLU A 266 -9.25 -0.45 10.03
C GLU A 266 -8.84 0.11 8.68
N PHE A 267 -9.71 0.93 8.09
CA PHE A 267 -9.41 1.57 6.80
C PHE A 267 -10.08 2.93 6.62
N ILE A 268 -9.50 3.71 5.71
CA ILE A 268 -10.01 4.99 5.23
C ILE A 268 -10.09 4.89 3.71
N GLU A 269 -11.29 4.95 3.14
CA GLU A 269 -11.47 4.97 1.69
C GLU A 269 -11.48 6.40 1.17
N LEU A 270 -10.77 6.61 0.05
CA LEU A 270 -10.70 7.85 -0.70
C LEU A 270 -11.47 7.72 -2.02
N TYR A 271 -12.10 8.81 -2.44
CA TYR A 271 -12.78 8.95 -3.72
C TYR A 271 -12.25 10.17 -4.46
N ASN A 272 -11.85 10.01 -5.72
CA ASN A 272 -11.50 11.16 -6.56
C ASN A 272 -12.77 11.79 -7.15
N ASN A 273 -13.13 12.93 -6.58
CA ASN A 273 -14.27 13.77 -6.94
C ASN A 273 -13.95 14.78 -8.06
N SER A 274 -12.68 14.92 -8.44
CA SER A 274 -12.26 15.80 -9.53
C SER A 274 -12.51 15.19 -10.91
N ALA A 275 -12.44 16.03 -11.95
CA ALA A 275 -12.56 15.62 -13.35
C ALA A 275 -11.24 15.12 -13.97
N VAL A 276 -10.14 15.08 -13.19
CA VAL A 276 -8.80 14.71 -13.66
C VAL A 276 -8.20 13.62 -12.76
N ASP A 277 -7.19 12.91 -13.26
CA ASP A 277 -6.45 11.97 -12.40
C ASP A 277 -5.77 12.74 -11.28
N VAL A 278 -5.84 12.27 -10.04
CA VAL A 278 -5.15 12.90 -8.91
C VAL A 278 -4.00 12.00 -8.48
N GLN A 279 -2.78 12.53 -8.54
CA GLN A 279 -1.63 11.87 -7.96
C GLN A 279 -1.72 12.01 -6.44
N ILE A 280 -1.70 10.88 -5.73
CA ILE A 280 -1.78 10.84 -4.27
C ILE A 280 -0.47 10.36 -3.62
N SER A 281 0.61 10.22 -4.39
CA SER A 281 1.95 9.98 -3.85
C SER A 281 2.36 11.10 -2.90
N ASN A 282 2.97 10.74 -1.77
CA ASN A 282 3.43 11.67 -0.74
C ASN A 282 2.32 12.48 -0.05
N TRP A 283 1.05 12.15 -0.30
CA TRP A 283 -0.04 12.63 0.54
C TRP A 283 0.06 12.03 1.93
N SER A 284 -0.66 12.60 2.89
CA SER A 284 -0.57 12.15 4.27
C SER A 284 -1.89 12.25 5.01
N ILE A 285 -2.05 11.37 6.01
CA ILE A 285 -3.11 11.48 7.01
C ILE A 285 -2.53 12.00 8.33
N ALA A 286 -3.33 12.74 9.09
CA ALA A 286 -2.98 13.19 10.42
C ALA A 286 -4.23 13.42 11.29
N ASP A 287 -4.12 13.08 12.58
CA ASP A 287 -5.09 13.47 13.60
C ASP A 287 -4.76 14.83 14.22
N GLU A 288 -5.55 15.28 15.20
CA GLU A 288 -5.33 16.57 15.86
C GLU A 288 -4.01 16.62 16.66
N LEU A 289 -3.59 15.50 17.26
CA LEU A 289 -2.35 15.41 18.03
C LEU A 289 -1.12 15.40 17.13
N ASP A 290 -1.22 14.76 15.97
CA ASP A 290 -0.22 14.72 14.93
C ASP A 290 0.07 16.12 14.40
N ILE A 291 -0.98 16.86 14.05
CA ILE A 291 -0.86 18.25 13.58
C ILE A 291 -0.16 19.12 14.65
N LYS A 292 -0.56 19.00 15.92
CA LYS A 292 0.07 19.74 17.05
C LYS A 292 1.57 19.43 17.19
N ASN A 293 2.00 18.23 16.83
CA ASN A 293 3.37 17.77 16.89
C ASN A 293 4.10 17.84 15.52
N ASN A 294 3.50 18.48 14.51
CA ASN A 294 4.01 18.55 13.13
C ASN A 294 4.34 17.15 12.54
N ARG A 295 3.53 16.15 12.87
CA ARG A 295 3.60 14.79 12.35
C ARG A 295 2.56 14.63 11.24
N PHE A 296 2.97 14.02 10.14
CA PHE A 296 2.13 13.71 9.00
C PHE A 296 2.47 12.30 8.57
N ASN A 297 1.49 11.39 8.61
CA ASN A 297 1.73 10.00 8.28
C ASN A 297 1.55 9.80 6.77
N GLN A 298 2.68 9.74 6.06
CA GLN A 298 2.73 9.72 4.61
C GLN A 298 2.18 8.41 4.04
N ILE A 299 1.36 8.50 2.99
CA ILE A 299 0.85 7.40 2.20
C ILE A 299 1.95 6.95 1.23
N ILE A 300 2.29 5.67 1.28
CA ILE A 300 3.25 5.01 0.40
C ILE A 300 2.48 4.52 -0.82
N THR A 301 2.55 5.30 -1.90
CA THR A 301 1.90 4.94 -3.15
C THR A 301 2.52 5.68 -4.33
N ASN A 302 2.40 5.08 -5.49
CA ASN A 302 2.85 5.61 -6.77
C ASN A 302 1.68 5.68 -7.78
N ILE A 303 0.42 5.67 -7.29
CA ILE A 303 -0.75 5.68 -8.17
C ILE A 303 -1.28 7.08 -8.51
N ASN A 304 -1.90 7.15 -9.67
CA ASN A 304 -2.80 8.23 -10.06
C ASN A 304 -4.24 7.75 -9.87
N LEU A 305 -4.94 8.28 -8.88
CA LEU A 305 -6.34 7.99 -8.62
C LEU A 305 -7.19 8.62 -9.73
N LYS A 306 -7.83 7.80 -10.57
CA LYS A 306 -8.62 8.29 -11.73
C LYS A 306 -9.93 8.97 -11.29
N PRO A 307 -10.52 9.86 -12.11
CA PRO A 307 -11.83 10.45 -11.84
C PRO A 307 -12.88 9.39 -11.50
N GLY A 308 -13.64 9.61 -10.44
CA GLY A 308 -14.70 8.72 -9.99
C GLY A 308 -14.25 7.34 -9.48
N ASN A 309 -12.95 7.14 -9.27
CA ASN A 309 -12.40 5.89 -8.72
C ASN A 309 -12.06 6.04 -7.23
N TYR A 310 -11.82 4.89 -6.60
CA TYR A 310 -11.55 4.74 -5.17
C TYR A 310 -10.14 4.20 -4.92
N ALA A 311 -9.58 4.54 -3.76
CA ALA A 311 -8.41 3.91 -3.17
C ALA A 311 -8.59 3.79 -1.67
N VAL A 312 -7.97 2.79 -1.03
CA VAL A 312 -8.18 2.49 0.39
C VAL A 312 -6.85 2.55 1.14
N ILE A 313 -6.80 3.33 2.23
CA ILE A 313 -5.66 3.37 3.14
C ILE A 313 -5.94 2.38 4.27
N VAL A 314 -5.07 1.38 4.46
CA VAL A 314 -5.23 0.30 5.45
C VAL A 314 -4.17 0.32 6.55
N CYS A 315 -4.53 -0.19 7.72
CA CYS A 315 -3.61 -0.34 8.86
C CYS A 315 -2.72 -1.59 8.77
N ASP A 316 -3.22 -2.67 8.16
CA ASP A 316 -2.54 -3.95 8.05
C ASP A 316 -2.82 -4.66 6.71
N ASP A 317 -2.11 -5.75 6.48
CA ASP A 317 -2.10 -6.56 5.27
C ASP A 317 -3.22 -7.61 5.24
N ALA A 318 -4.08 -7.71 6.26
CA ALA A 318 -5.21 -8.64 6.26
C ALA A 318 -6.21 -8.35 5.12
N ILE A 319 -6.19 -7.13 4.59
CA ILE A 319 -6.98 -6.73 3.41
C ILE A 319 -6.75 -7.65 2.20
N TYR A 320 -5.53 -8.15 1.99
CA TYR A 320 -5.24 -9.01 0.83
C TYR A 320 -6.00 -10.34 0.84
N ASN A 321 -6.59 -10.74 1.97
CA ASN A 321 -7.47 -11.91 2.04
C ASN A 321 -8.91 -11.60 1.59
N LEU A 322 -9.29 -10.32 1.49
CA LEU A 322 -10.68 -9.88 1.28
C LEU A 322 -10.92 -9.19 -0.08
N VAL A 323 -9.88 -8.73 -0.76
CA VAL A 323 -9.98 -8.07 -2.08
C VAL A 323 -9.18 -8.81 -3.15
N ASP A 324 -9.64 -8.69 -4.39
CA ASP A 324 -9.03 -9.29 -5.57
C ASP A 324 -7.63 -8.70 -5.84
N GLU A 325 -6.64 -9.54 -6.17
CA GLU A 325 -5.26 -9.15 -6.48
C GLU A 325 -5.18 -8.07 -7.57
N SER A 326 -6.15 -8.02 -8.49
CA SER A 326 -6.26 -6.97 -9.52
C SER A 326 -6.48 -5.55 -8.96
N SER A 327 -6.78 -5.42 -7.67
CA SER A 327 -6.98 -4.16 -6.97
C SER A 327 -5.82 -3.76 -6.05
N ASN A 328 -4.71 -4.53 -6.06
CA ASN A 328 -3.57 -4.30 -5.18
C ASN A 328 -2.95 -2.90 -5.32
N ASP A 329 -3.05 -2.26 -6.50
CA ASP A 329 -2.57 -0.90 -6.74
C ASP A 329 -3.38 0.16 -5.98
N LYS A 330 -4.64 -0.13 -5.62
CA LYS A 330 -5.55 0.77 -4.90
C LYS A 330 -5.52 0.56 -3.39
N ILE A 331 -4.78 -0.43 -2.89
CA ILE A 331 -4.57 -0.68 -1.47
C ILE A 331 -3.30 0.05 -1.04
N LEU A 332 -3.45 1.00 -0.14
CA LEU A 332 -2.42 1.94 0.24
C LEU A 332 -2.03 1.75 1.70
N PHE A 333 -0.73 1.81 1.98
CA PHE A 333 -0.20 1.79 3.34
C PHE A 333 0.38 3.15 3.68
N THR A 334 0.49 3.44 4.96
CA THR A 334 1.21 4.61 5.46
C THR A 334 2.58 4.23 6.01
N LYS A 335 3.52 5.19 6.04
CA LYS A 335 4.90 4.99 6.52
C LYS A 335 4.97 4.48 7.96
N LYS A 336 3.97 4.79 8.76
CA LYS A 336 3.77 4.21 10.10
C LYS A 336 2.37 3.61 10.15
N LYS A 337 2.18 2.51 10.90
CA LYS A 337 0.83 2.02 11.22
C LYS A 337 0.06 3.11 11.97
N PHE A 338 -1.25 3.22 11.69
CA PHE A 338 -2.16 4.12 12.38
C PHE A 338 -3.25 3.31 13.08
N SER A 339 -4.04 3.95 13.94
CA SER A 339 -5.23 3.35 14.53
C SER A 339 -6.32 4.39 14.61
N LEU A 340 -7.57 4.00 14.44
CA LEU A 340 -8.74 4.86 14.53
C LEU A 340 -9.45 4.66 15.88
N ASN A 341 -9.86 5.74 16.54
CA ASN A 341 -10.54 5.63 17.82
C ASN A 341 -12.00 5.16 17.69
N ASN A 342 -12.39 4.14 18.47
CA ASN A 342 -13.73 3.51 18.41
C ASN A 342 -14.91 4.44 18.70
N SER A 343 -14.73 5.53 19.47
CA SER A 343 -15.82 6.43 19.85
C SER A 343 -15.89 7.69 19.00
N SER A 344 -14.73 8.23 18.61
CA SER A 344 -14.63 9.44 17.79
C SER A 344 -13.19 9.67 17.38
N ASP A 345 -12.97 10.14 16.16
CA ASP A 345 -11.65 10.60 15.72
C ASP A 345 -11.77 11.70 14.67
N ILE A 346 -10.66 12.40 14.41
CA ILE A 346 -10.54 13.36 13.32
C ILE A 346 -9.50 12.86 12.33
N ILE A 347 -9.93 12.60 11.10
CA ILE A 347 -9.07 12.23 10.00
C ILE A 347 -8.91 13.46 9.10
N ASN A 348 -7.67 13.92 8.93
CA ASN A 348 -7.32 14.99 7.98
C ASN A 348 -6.46 14.42 6.87
N LEU A 349 -6.83 14.70 5.61
CA LEU A 349 -6.10 14.31 4.41
C LEU A 349 -5.36 15.52 3.85
N TYR A 350 -4.04 15.38 3.66
CA TYR A 350 -3.17 16.43 3.15
C TYR A 350 -2.48 16.01 1.87
N ASN A 351 -2.32 16.95 0.94
CA ASN A 351 -1.50 16.74 -0.25
C ASN A 351 0.00 16.76 0.06
N GLU A 352 0.82 16.60 -0.98
CA GLU A 352 2.28 16.61 -0.90
C GLU A 352 2.87 17.94 -0.37
N ASN A 353 2.13 19.05 -0.50
CA ASN A 353 2.51 20.36 0.01
C ASN A 353 1.98 20.65 1.43
N LYS A 354 1.38 19.63 2.08
CA LYS A 354 0.70 19.73 3.38
C LYS A 354 -0.48 20.70 3.40
N GLU A 355 -1.13 20.88 2.25
CA GLU A 355 -2.39 21.61 2.15
C GLU A 355 -3.54 20.65 2.44
N LEU A 356 -4.53 21.11 3.22
CA LEU A 356 -5.67 20.28 3.62
C LEU A 356 -6.59 20.03 2.41
N ILE A 357 -6.75 18.77 2.03
CA ILE A 357 -7.60 18.34 0.92
C ILE A 357 -8.99 17.97 1.41
N ASP A 358 -9.10 17.23 2.51
CA ASP A 358 -10.38 16.85 3.11
C ASP A 358 -10.25 16.53 4.60
N SER A 359 -11.37 16.55 5.32
CA SER A 359 -11.41 16.28 6.77
C SER A 359 -12.77 15.77 7.23
N VAL A 360 -12.75 14.81 8.15
CA VAL A 360 -13.94 14.25 8.82
C VAL A 360 -13.65 14.08 10.31
N ALA A 361 -14.59 14.51 11.14
CA ALA A 361 -14.60 14.28 12.59
C ALA A 361 -15.78 13.35 12.91
N TYR A 362 -15.56 12.04 12.84
CA TYR A 362 -16.64 11.07 13.01
C TYR A 362 -16.93 10.83 14.49
N LEU A 363 -18.16 10.38 14.77
CA LEU A 363 -18.59 9.90 16.08
C LEU A 363 -19.23 8.52 15.91
N ASP A 364 -19.06 7.64 16.89
CA ASP A 364 -19.72 6.34 16.92
C ASP A 364 -21.25 6.44 16.86
N SER A 365 -21.80 7.49 17.44
CA SER A 365 -23.22 7.86 17.40
C SER A 365 -23.75 8.20 15.99
N TRP A 366 -22.90 8.25 14.96
CA TRP A 366 -23.35 8.40 13.56
C TRP A 366 -23.88 7.10 12.98
N HIS A 367 -23.54 5.96 13.59
CA HIS A 367 -24.25 4.73 13.28
C HIS A 367 -25.70 4.80 13.73
N GLU A 368 -26.54 4.04 13.04
CA GLU A 368 -27.94 3.88 13.39
C GLU A 368 -28.10 3.24 14.79
N ASP A 369 -28.94 3.88 15.62
CA ASP A 369 -29.14 3.60 17.04
C ASP A 369 -29.70 2.20 17.35
N TYR A 370 -30.31 1.56 16.36
CA TYR A 370 -30.93 0.25 16.48
C TYR A 370 -29.96 -0.93 16.29
N LEU A 371 -28.72 -0.66 15.89
CA LEU A 371 -27.71 -1.70 15.79
C LEU A 371 -27.33 -2.20 17.19
N SER A 372 -27.36 -3.53 17.37
CA SER A 372 -26.87 -4.15 18.61
C SER A 372 -25.34 -4.06 18.75
N SER A 373 -24.64 -3.84 17.64
CA SER A 373 -23.19 -3.68 17.56
C SER A 373 -22.85 -2.94 16.27
N THR A 374 -21.86 -2.06 16.32
CA THR A 374 -21.26 -1.37 15.16
C THR A 374 -19.94 -2.00 14.73
N LYS A 375 -19.50 -3.05 15.43
CA LYS A 375 -18.26 -3.76 15.11
C LYS A 375 -18.32 -4.40 13.71
N ASN A 376 -17.25 -4.24 12.95
CA ASN A 376 -17.08 -4.64 11.55
C ASN A 376 -18.09 -4.00 10.59
N ILE A 377 -18.67 -2.85 10.96
CA ILE A 377 -19.58 -2.09 10.11
C ILE A 377 -19.00 -0.69 9.92
N SER A 378 -18.75 -0.31 8.68
CA SER A 378 -18.19 0.99 8.33
C SER A 378 -19.23 2.11 8.38
N LEU A 379 -18.74 3.35 8.51
CA LEU A 379 -19.49 4.54 8.13
C LEU A 379 -19.15 4.88 6.68
N GLU A 380 -20.17 5.04 5.85
CA GLU A 380 -20.03 5.37 4.43
C GLU A 380 -20.82 6.63 4.09
N LYS A 381 -20.32 7.41 3.12
CA LYS A 381 -21.10 8.53 2.60
C LYS A 381 -22.31 8.05 1.82
N VAL A 382 -23.43 8.77 1.96
CA VAL A 382 -24.62 8.54 1.13
C VAL A 382 -24.32 8.78 -0.36
N ARG A 383 -23.44 9.76 -0.64
CA ARG A 383 -22.90 10.04 -1.97
C ARG A 383 -21.43 10.45 -1.85
N PRO A 384 -20.52 9.91 -2.68
CA PRO A 384 -19.09 10.20 -2.56
C PRO A 384 -18.73 11.69 -2.69
N SER A 385 -19.45 12.43 -3.52
CA SER A 385 -19.22 13.85 -3.79
C SER A 385 -19.68 14.82 -2.68
N LEU A 386 -20.34 14.32 -1.63
CA LEU A 386 -20.83 15.15 -0.53
C LEU A 386 -19.69 15.51 0.43
N LEU A 387 -19.86 16.62 1.17
CA LEU A 387 -18.87 17.10 2.14
C LEU A 387 -18.66 16.09 3.28
N SER A 388 -17.39 15.81 3.59
CA SER A 388 -16.99 14.89 4.67
C SER A 388 -17.24 15.44 6.07
N SER A 389 -17.23 16.77 6.23
CA SER A 389 -17.42 17.43 7.52
C SER A 389 -18.86 17.39 8.06
N GLU A 390 -19.83 16.99 7.23
CA GLU A 390 -21.25 17.04 7.57
C GLU A 390 -21.75 15.65 8.00
N ALA A 391 -22.05 15.49 9.29
CA ALA A 391 -22.55 14.23 9.87
C ALA A 391 -23.75 13.64 9.10
N SER A 392 -24.65 14.49 8.57
CA SER A 392 -25.83 14.02 7.83
C SER A 392 -25.53 13.34 6.49
N ASN A 393 -24.28 13.43 6.01
CA ASN A 393 -23.85 12.79 4.77
C ASN A 393 -23.33 11.37 5.01
N TRP A 394 -23.12 10.97 6.26
CA TRP A 394 -22.58 9.67 6.65
C TRP A 394 -23.66 8.76 7.19
N LYS A 395 -23.54 7.46 6.89
CA LYS A 395 -24.47 6.43 7.33
C LYS A 395 -23.77 5.10 7.60
N THR A 396 -24.41 4.28 8.43
CA THR A 396 -24.04 2.88 8.64
C THR A 396 -24.06 2.12 7.31
N CYS A 397 -22.99 1.40 6.99
CA CYS A 397 -22.99 0.51 5.84
C CYS A 397 -24.05 -0.60 5.95
N THR A 398 -24.79 -0.84 4.87
CA THR A 398 -25.82 -1.91 4.80
C THR A 398 -25.42 -3.08 3.91
N ASN A 399 -24.19 -3.07 3.38
CA ASN A 399 -23.64 -4.21 2.67
C ASN A 399 -23.53 -5.42 3.62
N GLU A 400 -23.71 -6.64 3.10
CA GLU A 400 -23.63 -7.87 3.88
C GLU A 400 -22.23 -8.11 4.47
N ASN A 401 -21.19 -7.57 3.84
CA ASN A 401 -19.82 -7.61 4.35
C ASN A 401 -19.54 -6.58 5.45
N GLY A 402 -20.47 -5.64 5.68
CA GLY A 402 -20.28 -4.52 6.60
C GLY A 402 -19.48 -3.34 6.04
N TYR A 403 -19.03 -3.41 4.79
CA TYR A 403 -18.27 -2.37 4.09
C TYR A 403 -18.45 -2.43 2.56
N THR A 404 -17.99 -1.39 1.86
CA THR A 404 -18.02 -1.27 0.39
C THR A 404 -16.68 -0.91 -0.25
N ILE A 405 -15.59 -1.47 0.30
CA ILE A 405 -14.21 -1.28 -0.19
C ILE A 405 -14.11 -1.36 -1.72
N LEU A 406 -13.59 -0.28 -2.31
CA LEU A 406 -13.34 -0.04 -3.73
C LEU A 406 -14.59 -0.13 -4.63
N ALA A 407 -15.78 -0.07 -4.05
CA ALA A 407 -17.06 -0.18 -4.72
C ALA A 407 -17.94 1.04 -4.45
N SER A 408 -19.12 1.06 -5.07
CA SER A 408 -20.12 2.08 -4.72
C SER A 408 -20.74 1.78 -3.36
N ASN A 409 -20.81 2.80 -2.51
CA ASN A 409 -21.49 2.78 -1.22
C ASN A 409 -22.92 2.25 -1.33
N SER A 410 -23.42 1.63 -0.25
CA SER A 410 -24.73 0.94 -0.24
C SER A 410 -25.91 1.87 -0.58
N TYR A 411 -25.70 3.17 -0.46
CA TYR A 411 -26.70 4.23 -0.62
C TYR A 411 -26.68 4.87 -2.03
N ASN A 412 -25.71 4.52 -2.88
CA ASN A 412 -25.49 5.17 -4.17
C ASN A 412 -26.52 4.73 -5.22
N ASN A 413 -27.71 5.31 -5.16
CA ASN A 413 -28.77 5.10 -6.13
C ASN A 413 -28.71 6.15 -7.26
N ASN A 414 -28.71 5.69 -8.51
CA ASN A 414 -28.78 6.56 -9.71
C ASN A 414 -30.14 7.26 -9.81
N LEU A 415 -30.33 8.35 -9.08
CA LEU A 415 -31.50 9.22 -9.23
C LEU A 415 -31.25 10.24 -10.35
N SER A 416 -32.23 10.35 -11.27
CA SER A 416 -32.19 11.29 -12.37
C SER A 416 -32.34 12.73 -11.84
N SER A 417 -31.34 13.58 -12.13
CA SER A 417 -31.24 15.01 -11.78
C SER A 417 -32.32 15.94 -12.37
N LYS A 418 -33.40 15.38 -12.93
CA LYS A 418 -34.50 16.14 -13.57
C LYS A 418 -35.59 16.60 -12.61
N ASN A 419 -35.71 16.03 -11.41
CA ASN A 419 -36.79 16.35 -10.48
C ASN A 419 -36.29 17.26 -9.34
N GLU A 420 -37.12 18.22 -8.90
CA GLU A 420 -36.82 19.10 -7.77
C GLU A 420 -36.79 18.34 -6.42
N ILE A 421 -37.48 17.19 -6.34
CA ILE A 421 -37.43 16.27 -5.21
C ILE A 421 -37.48 14.81 -5.71
N SER A 422 -36.61 13.96 -5.21
CA SER A 422 -36.56 12.53 -5.52
C SER A 422 -36.41 11.70 -4.27
N VAL A 423 -36.96 10.48 -4.28
CA VAL A 423 -36.92 9.56 -3.15
C VAL A 423 -36.57 8.15 -3.58
N VAL A 424 -35.71 7.49 -2.82
CA VAL A 424 -35.27 6.11 -3.07
C VAL A 424 -34.74 5.45 -1.81
N PRO A 425 -34.96 4.15 -1.58
CA PRO A 425 -35.98 3.32 -2.20
C PRO A 425 -37.39 3.77 -1.79
N ASN A 426 -38.38 3.54 -2.65
CA ASN A 426 -39.79 3.75 -2.33
C ASN A 426 -40.61 2.63 -2.99
N PRO A 427 -41.19 1.67 -2.22
CA PRO A 427 -41.27 1.63 -0.76
C PRO A 427 -39.93 1.28 -0.07
N PHE A 428 -39.85 1.57 1.23
CA PHE A 428 -38.76 1.18 2.13
C PHE A 428 -39.33 0.50 3.40
N SER A 429 -38.52 -0.29 4.11
CA SER A 429 -38.94 -0.97 5.35
C SER A 429 -37.82 -0.90 6.40
N PRO A 430 -38.07 -0.42 7.64
CA PRO A 430 -37.06 -0.26 8.70
C PRO A 430 -36.44 -1.59 9.16
N THR A 431 -37.03 -2.71 8.77
CA THR A 431 -36.58 -4.06 9.08
C THR A 431 -35.95 -4.76 7.88
N SER A 432 -35.89 -4.10 6.71
CA SER A 432 -35.24 -4.63 5.52
C SER A 432 -33.72 -4.50 5.63
N SER A 433 -32.99 -5.56 5.30
CA SER A 433 -31.53 -5.52 5.17
C SER A 433 -31.06 -4.70 3.96
N THR A 434 -31.90 -4.52 2.94
CA THR A 434 -31.52 -3.86 1.67
C THR A 434 -32.17 -2.50 1.46
N LYS A 435 -33.27 -2.20 2.17
CA LYS A 435 -34.02 -0.95 2.06
C LYS A 435 -34.45 -0.38 3.43
N PRO A 436 -33.54 -0.25 4.43
CA PRO A 436 -33.90 0.11 5.81
C PRO A 436 -34.39 1.56 5.98
N TYR A 437 -34.09 2.43 5.04
CA TYR A 437 -34.43 3.86 5.08
C TYR A 437 -34.84 4.34 3.69
N ILE A 438 -35.32 5.57 3.64
CA ILE A 438 -35.54 6.34 2.42
C ILE A 438 -34.58 7.52 2.38
N LEU A 439 -33.90 7.68 1.25
CA LEU A 439 -33.16 8.86 0.86
C LEU A 439 -34.12 9.83 0.17
N ILE A 440 -34.10 11.07 0.62
CA ILE A 440 -34.85 12.20 0.09
C ILE A 440 -33.82 13.20 -0.45
N GLU A 441 -33.79 13.37 -1.76
CA GLU A 441 -32.92 14.34 -2.41
C GLU A 441 -33.74 15.52 -2.87
N TYR A 442 -33.17 16.71 -2.73
CA TYR A 442 -33.83 17.93 -3.15
C TYR A 442 -32.90 18.81 -3.98
N LYS A 443 -33.52 19.59 -4.87
CA LYS A 443 -32.90 20.65 -5.65
C LYS A 443 -33.78 21.89 -5.55
N LEU A 444 -33.22 22.93 -4.94
CA LEU A 444 -33.84 24.22 -4.69
C LEU A 444 -33.44 25.22 -5.79
N PRO A 445 -34.28 26.23 -6.04
CA PRO A 445 -33.95 27.34 -6.94
C PRO A 445 -33.04 28.41 -6.29
N PHE A 446 -32.46 28.10 -5.12
CA PHE A 446 -31.65 29.02 -4.32
C PHE A 446 -30.25 28.44 -4.16
N ASP A 447 -29.21 29.28 -4.13
CA ASP A 447 -27.84 28.81 -3.85
C ASP A 447 -27.71 28.28 -2.42
N ASN A 448 -28.42 28.92 -1.48
CA ASN A 448 -28.53 28.50 -0.09
C ASN A 448 -29.93 28.80 0.46
N ALA A 449 -30.41 28.01 1.41
CA ALA A 449 -31.71 28.22 2.04
C ALA A 449 -31.74 27.68 3.48
N LEU A 450 -32.72 28.14 4.26
CA LEU A 450 -33.15 27.45 5.47
C LEU A 450 -34.28 26.48 5.09
N ILE A 451 -34.16 25.21 5.48
CA ILE A 451 -35.19 24.20 5.24
C ILE A 451 -35.84 23.69 6.52
N ASP A 452 -37.15 23.53 6.46
CA ASP A 452 -37.95 22.71 7.37
C ASP A 452 -38.42 21.47 6.60
N CYS A 453 -38.10 20.27 7.05
CA CYS A 453 -38.58 19.03 6.44
C CYS A 453 -39.45 18.26 7.42
N ASN A 454 -40.73 18.10 7.07
CA ASN A 454 -41.72 17.37 7.86
C ASN A 454 -42.27 16.19 7.07
N ILE A 455 -42.53 15.10 7.78
CA ILE A 455 -43.19 13.91 7.26
C ILE A 455 -44.58 13.87 7.87
N TYR A 456 -45.60 13.73 7.03
CA TYR A 456 -47.00 13.76 7.40
C TYR A 456 -47.68 12.42 7.17
N TYR A 457 -48.59 12.09 8.05
CA TYR A 457 -49.61 11.07 7.78
C TYR A 457 -50.54 11.53 6.64
N PRO A 458 -51.26 10.61 5.96
CA PRO A 458 -52.21 10.97 4.90
C PRO A 458 -53.34 11.90 5.35
N ASN A 459 -53.61 11.96 6.66
CA ASN A 459 -54.59 12.86 7.26
C ASN A 459 -54.08 14.30 7.48
N GLY A 460 -52.82 14.60 7.14
CA GLY A 460 -52.21 15.92 7.28
C GLY A 460 -51.61 16.21 8.66
N ASN A 461 -51.66 15.28 9.61
CA ASN A 461 -50.94 15.41 10.88
C ASN A 461 -49.44 15.11 10.68
N ILE A 462 -48.58 15.83 11.41
CA ILE A 462 -47.15 15.56 11.41
C ILE A 462 -46.90 14.18 12.03
N ALA A 463 -46.21 13.32 11.29
CA ALA A 463 -45.70 12.03 11.74
C ALA A 463 -44.29 12.18 12.32
N PHE A 464 -43.43 12.96 11.67
CA PHE A 464 -42.04 13.16 12.09
C PHE A 464 -41.51 14.51 11.60
N ASN A 465 -40.77 15.24 12.44
CA ASN A 465 -40.00 16.40 12.00
C ASN A 465 -38.58 15.93 11.69
N LEU A 466 -38.24 15.89 10.40
CA LEU A 466 -36.96 15.36 9.92
C LEU A 466 -35.83 16.37 10.15
N THR A 467 -36.12 17.65 9.90
CA THR A 467 -35.23 18.75 10.26
C THR A 467 -36.02 20.04 10.42
N LYS A 468 -35.47 20.97 11.19
CA LYS A 468 -36.07 22.28 11.46
C LYS A 468 -35.03 23.38 11.31
N SER A 469 -35.35 24.36 10.47
CA SER A 469 -34.54 25.56 10.20
C SER A 469 -33.07 25.23 9.91
N LYS A 470 -32.83 24.17 9.12
CA LYS A 470 -31.47 23.74 8.76
C LYS A 470 -30.96 24.57 7.59
N PHE A 471 -29.79 25.19 7.75
CA PHE A 471 -29.12 25.89 6.67
C PHE A 471 -28.49 24.89 5.69
N VAL A 472 -28.78 25.02 4.41
CA VAL A 472 -28.37 24.07 3.35
C VAL A 472 -28.02 24.79 2.05
N SER A 473 -27.25 24.11 1.20
CA SER A 473 -27.04 24.49 -0.20
C SER A 473 -28.28 24.23 -1.07
N GLY A 474 -28.23 24.72 -2.32
CA GLY A 474 -29.28 24.51 -3.31
C GLY A 474 -29.57 23.05 -3.65
N GLU A 475 -28.65 22.14 -3.37
CA GLU A 475 -28.87 20.69 -3.49
C GLU A 475 -28.45 20.00 -2.20
N GLY A 476 -29.13 18.92 -1.85
CA GLY A 476 -28.77 18.13 -0.67
C GLY A 476 -29.65 16.91 -0.49
N THR A 477 -29.36 16.18 0.60
CA THR A 477 -30.01 14.92 0.93
C THR A 477 -30.47 14.89 2.38
N LEU A 478 -31.58 14.21 2.63
CA LEU A 478 -32.11 13.87 3.95
C LEU A 478 -32.45 12.38 3.95
N THR A 479 -32.43 11.74 5.11
CA THR A 479 -32.77 10.32 5.22
C THR A 479 -33.78 10.10 6.34
N TRP A 480 -34.71 9.18 6.13
CA TRP A 480 -35.63 8.75 7.18
C TRP A 480 -35.75 7.23 7.23
N ASN A 481 -35.70 6.64 8.43
CA ASN A 481 -35.78 5.20 8.65
C ASN A 481 -37.19 4.74 9.05
N GLY A 482 -38.22 5.57 8.92
CA GLY A 482 -39.60 5.20 9.21
C GLY A 482 -39.95 5.11 10.70
N ARG A 483 -39.05 5.54 11.59
CA ARG A 483 -39.25 5.52 13.04
C ARG A 483 -39.61 6.90 13.61
N SER A 484 -40.20 6.91 14.80
CA SER A 484 -40.43 8.10 15.62
C SER A 484 -39.16 8.53 16.36
N LEU A 485 -39.22 9.65 17.09
CA LEU A 485 -38.13 10.14 17.95
C LEU A 485 -37.79 9.17 19.10
N ASP A 486 -38.75 8.33 19.50
CA ASP A 486 -38.57 7.29 20.51
C ASP A 486 -38.15 5.95 19.86
N SER A 487 -37.62 5.99 18.64
CA SER A 487 -37.12 4.86 17.83
C SER A 487 -38.17 3.77 17.52
N ASN A 488 -39.46 4.04 17.73
CA ASN A 488 -40.56 3.14 17.40
C ASN A 488 -40.89 3.19 15.90
N VAL A 489 -41.03 2.03 15.25
CA VAL A 489 -41.47 1.95 13.84
C VAL A 489 -42.88 2.53 13.72
N LEU A 490 -43.06 3.50 12.82
CA LEU A 490 -44.37 4.08 12.56
C LEU A 490 -45.29 3.12 11.76
N PRO A 491 -46.62 3.33 11.76
CA PRO A 491 -47.54 2.46 11.04
C PRO A 491 -47.26 2.32 9.54
N VAL A 492 -47.34 1.11 8.98
CA VAL A 492 -47.21 0.91 7.54
C VAL A 492 -48.23 1.72 6.74
N GLY A 493 -47.81 2.25 5.60
CA GLY A 493 -48.67 3.03 4.72
C GLY A 493 -47.97 4.19 4.02
N PRO A 494 -48.74 5.00 3.26
CA PRO A 494 -48.21 6.18 2.61
C PRO A 494 -47.98 7.31 3.60
N TYR A 495 -46.94 8.09 3.37
CA TYR A 495 -46.59 9.33 4.07
C TYR A 495 -46.27 10.42 3.04
N VAL A 496 -46.39 11.68 3.44
CA VAL A 496 -46.01 12.83 2.60
C VAL A 496 -44.79 13.49 3.20
N VAL A 497 -43.71 13.55 2.43
CA VAL A 497 -42.55 14.39 2.75
C VAL A 497 -42.82 15.79 2.21
N MET A 498 -42.60 16.81 3.04
CA MET A 498 -42.69 18.21 2.65
C MET A 498 -41.45 18.96 3.12
N ILE A 499 -40.77 19.61 2.17
CA ILE A 499 -39.63 20.49 2.44
C ILE A 499 -40.09 21.92 2.14
N GLU A 500 -40.03 22.78 3.15
CA GLU A 500 -40.24 24.22 3.02
C GLU A 500 -38.87 24.90 3.09
N ALA A 501 -38.42 25.45 1.96
CA ALA A 501 -37.16 26.16 1.84
C ALA A 501 -37.41 27.66 1.80
N THR A 502 -36.62 28.46 2.51
CA THR A 502 -36.65 29.93 2.44
C THR A 502 -35.25 30.46 2.18
N ASP A 503 -35.08 31.24 1.11
CA ASP A 503 -33.84 31.97 0.86
C ASP A 503 -33.67 33.06 1.92
N GLN A 504 -32.51 33.06 2.58
CA GLN A 504 -32.23 33.98 3.67
C GLN A 504 -32.03 35.43 3.21
N TYR A 505 -31.75 35.66 1.93
CA TYR A 505 -31.49 37.01 1.40
C TYR A 505 -32.76 37.65 0.84
N SER A 506 -33.47 36.97 -0.04
CA SER A 506 -34.69 37.46 -0.67
C SER A 506 -35.94 37.25 0.20
N GLY A 507 -35.92 36.28 1.11
CA GLY A 507 -37.11 35.83 1.85
C GLY A 507 -38.09 35.03 0.99
N GLU A 508 -37.74 34.69 -0.26
CA GLU A 508 -38.58 33.85 -1.11
C GLU A 508 -38.62 32.41 -0.58
N SER A 509 -39.80 31.79 -0.62
CA SER A 509 -39.99 30.42 -0.17
C SER A 509 -40.35 29.48 -1.32
N LYS A 510 -39.86 28.25 -1.26
CA LYS A 510 -40.18 27.15 -2.17
C LYS A 510 -40.62 25.93 -1.35
N THR A 511 -41.74 25.33 -1.73
CA THR A 511 -42.20 24.06 -1.14
C THR A 511 -42.00 22.92 -2.13
N LEU A 512 -41.35 21.85 -1.66
CA LEU A 512 -41.23 20.58 -2.36
C LEU A 512 -42.03 19.52 -1.61
N LYS A 513 -42.70 18.62 -2.32
CA LYS A 513 -43.44 17.52 -1.70
C LYS A 513 -43.38 16.25 -2.53
N THR A 514 -43.37 15.11 -1.86
CA THR A 514 -43.45 13.80 -2.49
C THR A 514 -44.10 12.78 -1.56
N VAL A 515 -44.56 11.66 -2.13
CA VAL A 515 -45.18 10.57 -1.37
C VAL A 515 -44.17 9.44 -1.21
N ILE A 516 -44.05 8.95 0.01
CA ILE A 516 -43.21 7.80 0.37
C ILE A 516 -44.08 6.71 0.99
N VAL A 517 -43.65 5.45 0.89
CA VAL A 517 -44.40 4.31 1.41
C VAL A 517 -43.52 3.54 2.40
N LEU A 518 -43.99 3.47 3.65
CA LEU A 518 -43.42 2.64 4.71
C LEU A 518 -44.06 1.26 4.63
N ALA A 519 -43.23 0.24 4.38
CA ALA A 519 -43.60 -1.17 4.36
C ALA A 519 -43.08 -1.89 5.61
N GLN A 520 -43.52 -3.15 5.78
CA GLN A 520 -43.00 -4.07 6.80
C GLN A 520 -42.13 -5.12 6.12
#